data_AF-A0A6B3G0I6-F1
#
_entry.id   AF-A0A6B3G0I6-F1
#
_cell.length_a   1.000
_cell.length_b   1.000
_cell.length_c   1.000
_cell.angle_alpha   90.00
_cell.angle_beta   90.00
_cell.angle_gamma   90.00
#
_symmetry.space_group_name_H-M   'P 1'
#
loop_
_entity.id
_entity.type
_entity.pdbx_description
1 polymer ?
#
loop_
_entity_poly.entity_id
_entity_poly.type
_entity_poly.pdbx_seq_one_letter_code
_entity_poly.pdbx_strand_id
1 'polypeptide(L)'
;LLFLCCHPALSPAAQIALTLRAVGGLTTAEIARAHLVPEATMAQRISRAKRAVRGTQFRQPDARDRDRRLAAVLQVLYLIFNEGYTATAGPDLHRTDLAREAIRLTRAVRRLLPQEGRVTGLLALMVLTEARTPARTGPDGE
;
A
#
# COMPACT_ATOMS: atom_id res chain seq x y z
N LEU A 1 -4.69 -5.95 -9.90
CA LEU A 1 -3.95 -6.72 -8.87
C LEU A 1 -4.27 -6.26 -7.44
N LEU A 2 -4.15 -4.97 -7.09
CA LEU A 2 -4.48 -4.48 -5.73
C LEU A 2 -5.87 -4.92 -5.23
N PHE A 3 -6.92 -4.67 -6.01
CA PHE A 3 -8.28 -5.13 -5.67
C PHE A 3 -8.44 -6.65 -5.60
N LEU A 4 -7.60 -7.40 -6.31
CA LEU A 4 -7.65 -8.87 -6.31
C LEU A 4 -7.04 -9.44 -5.02
N CYS A 5 -5.93 -8.85 -4.55
CA CYS A 5 -5.25 -9.25 -3.31
C CYS A 5 -5.98 -8.80 -2.04
N CYS A 6 -6.72 -7.70 -2.09
CA CYS A 6 -7.64 -7.29 -1.02
C CYS A 6 -8.93 -8.13 -1.04
N HIS A 7 -8.81 -9.46 -0.85
CA HIS A 7 -9.94 -10.36 -0.91
C HIS A 7 -10.82 -10.24 0.37
N PRO A 8 -12.16 -10.13 0.27
CA PRO A 8 -13.04 -9.89 1.42
C PRO A 8 -13.07 -11.07 2.41
N ALA A 9 -12.65 -12.27 1.99
CA ALA A 9 -12.48 -13.42 2.88
C ALA A 9 -11.32 -13.26 3.88
N LEU A 10 -10.46 -12.27 3.70
CA LEU A 10 -9.36 -11.95 4.61
C LEU A 10 -9.76 -10.81 5.54
N SER A 11 -9.25 -10.82 6.77
CA SER A 11 -9.34 -9.64 7.64
C SER A 11 -8.61 -8.45 7.01
N PRO A 12 -9.00 -7.19 7.30
CA PRO A 12 -8.35 -6.01 6.73
C PRO A 12 -6.83 -6.01 6.92
N ALA A 13 -6.36 -6.39 8.10
CA ALA A 13 -4.92 -6.50 8.39
C ALA A 13 -4.21 -7.57 7.54
N ALA A 14 -4.90 -8.68 7.23
CA ALA A 14 -4.36 -9.72 6.36
C ALA A 14 -4.37 -9.30 4.88
N GLN A 15 -5.41 -8.60 4.43
CA GLN A 15 -5.47 -8.01 3.08
C GLN A 15 -4.30 -7.06 2.84
N ILE A 16 -4.07 -6.15 3.79
CA ILE A 16 -3.01 -5.14 3.72
C ILE A 16 -1.63 -5.82 3.70
N ALA A 17 -1.34 -6.68 4.67
CA ALA A 17 -0.05 -7.36 4.77
C ALA A 17 0.26 -8.22 3.54
N LEU A 18 -0.73 -8.99 3.05
CA LEU A 18 -0.56 -9.82 1.86
C LEU A 18 -0.31 -8.96 0.61
N THR A 19 -1.05 -7.86 0.45
CA THR A 19 -0.93 -6.99 -0.72
C THR A 19 0.39 -6.21 -0.72
N LEU A 20 0.83 -5.72 0.43
CA LEU A 20 2.16 -5.09 0.57
C LEU A 20 3.27 -6.06 0.19
N ARG A 21 3.17 -7.33 0.60
CA ARG A 21 4.18 -8.35 0.28
C ARG A 21 4.13 -8.80 -1.19
N ALA A 22 2.94 -9.03 -1.73
CA ALA A 22 2.76 -9.63 -3.06
C ALA A 22 2.76 -8.62 -4.20
N VAL A 23 2.33 -7.39 -3.95
CA VAL A 23 2.19 -6.32 -4.95
C VAL A 23 3.06 -5.13 -4.63
N GLY A 24 3.17 -4.75 -3.36
CA GLY A 24 4.02 -3.63 -2.92
C GLY A 24 5.52 -3.94 -2.93
N GLY A 25 5.92 -5.22 -2.98
CA GLY A 25 7.32 -5.63 -3.00
C GLY A 25 8.04 -5.52 -1.65
N LEU A 26 7.37 -5.06 -0.59
CA LEU A 26 7.97 -4.91 0.74
C LEU A 26 8.38 -6.28 1.32
N THR A 27 9.45 -6.28 2.09
CA THR A 27 9.90 -7.39 2.92
C THR A 27 9.00 -7.56 4.13
N THR A 28 9.02 -8.76 4.72
CA THR A 28 8.25 -9.03 5.95
C THR A 28 8.67 -8.10 7.09
N ALA A 29 9.97 -7.80 7.21
CA ALA A 29 10.54 -6.90 8.20
C ALA A 29 10.02 -5.46 8.05
N GLU A 30 10.03 -4.90 6.83
CA GLU A 30 9.47 -3.56 6.55
C GLU A 30 7.97 -3.51 6.92
N ILE A 31 7.19 -4.52 6.52
CA ILE A 31 5.77 -4.60 6.84
C ILE A 31 5.55 -4.74 8.36
N ALA A 32 6.36 -5.54 9.05
CA ALA A 32 6.27 -5.72 10.49
C ALA A 32 6.52 -4.42 11.25
N ARG A 33 7.52 -3.64 10.83
CA ARG A 33 7.84 -2.31 11.37
C ARG A 33 6.70 -1.33 11.15
N ALA A 34 6.16 -1.24 9.94
CA ALA A 34 5.02 -0.38 9.62
C ALA A 34 3.76 -0.71 10.44
N HIS A 35 3.63 -1.97 10.87
CA HIS A 35 2.51 -2.44 11.70
C HIS A 35 2.84 -2.53 13.20
N LEU A 36 4.05 -2.15 13.63
CA LEU A 36 4.53 -2.23 15.02
C LEU A 36 4.31 -3.62 15.66
N VAL A 37 4.63 -4.68 14.93
CA VAL A 37 4.54 -6.07 15.42
C VAL A 37 5.85 -6.83 15.19
N PRO A 38 6.11 -7.91 15.93
CA PRO A 38 7.26 -8.78 15.67
C PRO A 38 7.23 -9.36 14.24
N GLU A 39 8.40 -9.51 13.62
CA GLU A 39 8.51 -10.03 12.25
C GLU A 39 7.92 -11.45 12.13
N ALA A 40 8.12 -12.30 13.14
CA ALA A 40 7.53 -13.64 13.18
C ALA A 40 5.99 -13.60 13.15
N THR A 41 5.37 -12.65 13.87
CA THR A 41 3.92 -12.45 13.87
C THR A 41 3.42 -12.03 12.49
N MET A 42 4.15 -11.14 11.82
CA MET A 42 3.82 -10.71 10.47
C MET A 42 4.00 -11.83 9.44
N ALA A 43 5.07 -12.62 9.54
CA ALA A 43 5.32 -13.78 8.69
C ALA A 43 4.16 -14.80 8.77
N GLN A 44 3.71 -15.11 10.00
CA GLN A 44 2.56 -15.99 10.22
C GLN A 44 1.27 -15.40 9.63
N ARG A 45 1.04 -14.09 9.81
CA ARG A 45 -0.13 -13.40 9.25
C ARG A 45 -0.17 -13.52 7.71
N ILE A 46 0.95 -13.25 7.05
CA ILE A 46 1.07 -13.35 5.59
C ILE A 46 0.89 -14.82 5.13
N SER A 47 1.49 -15.78 5.83
CA SER A 47 1.35 -17.21 5.50
C SER A 47 -0.11 -17.68 5.60
N ARG A 48 -0.81 -17.32 6.69
CA ARG A 48 -2.24 -17.63 6.86
C ARG A 48 -3.09 -16.96 5.78
N ALA A 49 -2.80 -15.70 5.45
CA ALA A 49 -3.50 -14.98 4.39
C ALA A 49 -3.35 -15.68 3.03
N LYS A 50 -2.11 -16.08 2.65
CA LYS A 50 -1.84 -16.85 1.43
C LYS A 50 -2.63 -18.16 1.40
N ARG A 51 -2.66 -18.89 2.52
CA ARG A 51 -3.41 -20.15 2.63
C ARG A 51 -4.92 -19.93 2.48
N ALA A 52 -5.46 -18.86 3.06
CA ALA A 52 -6.89 -18.57 3.03
C ALA A 52 -7.41 -18.16 1.64
N VAL A 53 -6.57 -17.57 0.79
CA VAL A 53 -6.93 -17.26 -0.61
C VAL A 53 -6.46 -18.31 -1.61
N ARG A 54 -5.94 -19.45 -1.13
CA ARG A 54 -5.52 -20.54 -2.01
C ARG A 54 -6.76 -21.16 -2.66
N GLY A 55 -6.82 -21.15 -3.99
CA GLY A 55 -7.95 -21.69 -4.75
C GLY A 55 -9.11 -20.71 -4.97
N THR A 56 -9.02 -19.46 -4.48
CA THR A 56 -10.01 -18.44 -4.85
C THR A 56 -9.78 -17.97 -6.27
N GLN A 57 -10.85 -17.85 -7.05
CA GLN A 57 -10.77 -17.28 -8.39
C GLN A 57 -10.62 -15.77 -8.30
N PHE A 58 -9.49 -15.25 -8.78
CA PHE A 58 -9.23 -13.82 -8.89
C PHE A 58 -10.00 -13.23 -10.07
N ARG A 59 -11.32 -13.11 -9.93
CA ARG A 59 -12.19 -12.42 -10.90
C ARG A 59 -12.17 -10.92 -10.65
N GLN A 60 -12.37 -10.14 -11.72
CA GLN A 60 -12.56 -8.71 -11.61
C GLN A 60 -13.75 -8.42 -10.69
N PRO A 61 -13.58 -7.62 -9.62
CA PRO A 61 -14.66 -7.35 -8.70
C PRO A 61 -15.74 -6.49 -9.36
N ASP A 62 -17.00 -6.85 -9.09
CA ASP A 62 -18.15 -6.01 -9.38
C ASP A 62 -18.10 -4.71 -8.54
N ALA A 63 -19.06 -3.80 -8.75
CA ALA A 63 -19.09 -2.51 -8.07
C ALA A 63 -19.17 -2.65 -6.54
N ARG A 64 -20.05 -3.52 -6.02
CA ARG A 64 -20.24 -3.71 -4.58
C ARG A 64 -19.02 -4.33 -3.92
N ASP A 65 -18.41 -5.30 -4.60
CA ASP A 65 -17.18 -5.92 -4.17
C ASP A 65 -16.01 -4.94 -4.20
N ARG A 66 -15.96 -4.05 -5.18
CA ARG A 66 -14.95 -2.99 -5.26
C ARG A 66 -15.06 -2.03 -4.08
N ASP A 67 -16.26 -1.62 -3.70
CA ASP A 67 -16.49 -0.69 -2.58
C ASP A 67 -16.03 -1.29 -1.25
N ARG A 68 -16.29 -2.59 -1.03
CA ARG A 68 -15.84 -3.34 0.16
C ARG A 68 -14.32 -3.40 0.26
N ARG A 69 -13.63 -3.49 -0.87
CA ARG A 69 -12.17 -3.64 -0.96
C ARG A 69 -11.43 -2.32 -1.01
N LEU A 70 -12.11 -1.25 -1.40
CA LEU A 70 -11.52 0.06 -1.64
C LEU A 70 -10.78 0.59 -0.42
N ALA A 71 -11.35 0.45 0.78
CA ALA A 71 -10.69 0.92 2.01
C ALA A 71 -9.32 0.26 2.21
N ALA A 72 -9.22 -1.06 2.00
CA ALA A 72 -7.96 -1.79 2.11
C ALA A 72 -6.98 -1.39 0.99
N VAL A 73 -7.47 -1.18 -0.24
CA VAL A 73 -6.64 -0.71 -1.36
C VAL A 73 -6.05 0.68 -1.06
N LEU A 74 -6.86 1.62 -0.58
CA LEU A 74 -6.41 2.96 -0.22
C LEU A 74 -5.38 2.91 0.92
N GLN A 75 -5.60 2.07 1.93
CA GLN A 75 -4.65 1.88 3.02
C GLN A 75 -3.31 1.31 2.52
N VAL A 76 -3.34 0.31 1.63
CA VAL A 76 -2.13 -0.25 1.02
C VAL A 76 -1.38 0.82 0.24
N LEU A 77 -2.06 1.60 -0.60
CA LEU A 77 -1.45 2.67 -1.37
C LEU A 77 -0.80 3.71 -0.46
N TYR A 78 -1.47 4.10 0.62
CA TYR A 78 -0.91 5.01 1.62
C TYR A 78 0.34 4.45 2.28
N LEU A 79 0.35 3.17 2.67
CA LEU A 79 1.51 2.55 3.32
C LEU A 79 2.70 2.41 2.36
N ILE A 80 2.46 2.10 1.08
CA ILE A 80 3.53 2.08 0.05
C ILE A 80 4.12 3.49 -0.11
N PHE A 81 3.26 4.51 -0.18
CA PHE A 81 3.72 5.90 -0.24
C PHE A 81 4.54 6.28 1.00
N ASN A 82 4.04 5.96 2.19
CA ASN A 82 4.69 6.30 3.44
C ASN A 82 6.06 5.61 3.54
N GLU A 83 6.18 4.33 3.21
CA GLU A 83 7.49 3.64 3.23
C GLU A 83 8.49 4.25 2.24
N GLY A 84 8.02 4.62 1.04
CA GLY A 84 8.85 5.32 0.05
C GLY A 84 9.26 6.74 0.48
N TYR A 85 8.41 7.40 1.26
CA TYR A 85 8.58 8.77 1.72
C TYR A 85 9.40 8.87 3.03
N THR A 86 9.24 7.95 3.99
CA THR A 86 9.89 8.02 5.31
C THR A 86 11.23 7.30 5.40
N ALA A 87 11.63 6.55 4.36
CA ALA A 87 12.90 5.80 4.28
C ALA A 87 13.33 5.18 5.62
N THR A 88 12.49 4.28 6.15
CA THR A 88 12.64 3.74 7.50
C THR A 88 13.75 2.68 7.67
N ALA A 89 14.44 2.26 6.60
CA ALA A 89 15.69 1.49 6.66
C ALA A 89 16.40 1.35 5.29
N GLY A 90 17.74 1.44 5.29
CA GLY A 90 18.62 1.13 4.17
C GLY A 90 19.46 2.33 3.70
N PRO A 91 20.62 2.10 3.02
CA PRO A 91 21.50 3.17 2.56
C PRO A 91 20.88 4.04 1.44
N ASP A 92 19.80 3.57 0.81
CA ASP A 92 19.02 4.34 -0.16
C ASP A 92 18.00 5.21 0.58
N LEU A 93 18.45 6.33 1.11
CA LEU A 93 17.65 7.26 1.93
C LEU A 93 16.43 7.86 1.21
N HIS A 94 16.23 7.57 -0.08
CA HIS A 94 14.93 7.74 -0.74
C HIS A 94 14.69 6.62 -1.75
N ARG A 95 13.82 5.65 -1.41
CA ARG A 95 13.04 4.92 -2.43
C ARG A 95 11.98 5.86 -3.03
N THR A 96 12.39 7.02 -3.52
CA THR A 96 11.53 8.00 -4.20
C THR A 96 10.70 7.34 -5.30
N ASP A 97 11.26 6.30 -5.94
CA ASP A 97 10.58 5.51 -6.95
C ASP A 97 9.33 4.82 -6.40
N LEU A 98 9.34 4.36 -5.14
CA LEU A 98 8.21 3.71 -4.50
C LEU A 98 7.09 4.71 -4.15
N ALA A 99 7.46 5.91 -3.68
CA ALA A 99 6.49 6.98 -3.40
C ALA A 99 5.83 7.49 -4.70
N ARG A 100 6.63 7.72 -5.74
CA ARG A 100 6.13 8.08 -7.08
C ARG A 100 5.26 6.97 -7.67
N GLU A 101 5.63 5.70 -7.48
CA GLU A 101 4.83 4.57 -7.93
C GLU A 101 3.49 4.48 -7.20
N ALA A 102 3.45 4.72 -5.88
CA ALA A 102 2.21 4.81 -5.12
C ALA A 102 1.29 5.92 -5.66
N ILE A 103 1.83 7.08 -6.00
CA ILE A 103 1.08 8.17 -6.64
C ILE A 103 0.56 7.74 -8.01
N ARG A 104 1.40 7.09 -8.84
CA ARG A 104 1.01 6.59 -10.17
C ARG A 104 -0.14 5.59 -10.09
N LEU A 105 -0.07 4.65 -9.14
CA LEU A 105 -1.13 3.67 -8.89
C LEU A 105 -2.41 4.34 -8.37
N THR A 106 -2.30 5.29 -7.46
CA THR A 106 -3.46 6.05 -6.93
C THR A 106 -4.14 6.85 -8.04
N ARG A 107 -3.39 7.44 -8.97
CA ARG A 107 -3.94 8.08 -10.18
C ARG A 107 -4.68 7.08 -11.08
N ALA A 108 -4.19 5.85 -11.20
CA ALA A 108 -4.90 4.80 -11.94
C ALA A 108 -6.22 4.42 -11.27
N VAL A 109 -6.25 4.30 -9.94
CA VAL A 109 -7.49 4.08 -9.19
C VAL A 109 -8.46 5.26 -9.35
N ARG A 110 -7.95 6.50 -9.35
CA ARG A 110 -8.78 7.70 -9.57
C ARG A 110 -9.44 7.70 -10.95
N ARG A 111 -8.74 7.26 -12.00
CA ARG A 111 -9.32 7.12 -13.34
C ARG A 111 -10.42 6.06 -13.39
N LEU A 112 -10.29 4.99 -12.62
CA LEU A 112 -11.31 3.93 -12.53
C LEU A 112 -12.53 4.33 -11.67
N LEU A 113 -12.33 5.24 -10.71
CA LEU A 113 -13.35 5.69 -9.75
C LEU A 113 -13.37 7.24 -9.66
N PRO A 114 -13.76 7.94 -10.73
CA PRO A 114 -13.66 9.40 -10.81
C PRO A 114 -14.65 10.15 -9.89
N GLN A 115 -15.63 9.47 -9.32
CA GLN A 115 -16.59 10.09 -8.38
C GLN A 115 -16.31 9.75 -6.91
N GLU A 116 -15.31 8.91 -6.64
CA GLU A 116 -15.01 8.49 -5.27
C GLU A 116 -14.08 9.49 -4.58
N GLY A 117 -14.64 10.23 -3.63
CA GLY A 117 -13.96 11.29 -2.89
C GLY A 117 -12.77 10.80 -2.07
N ARG A 118 -12.83 9.58 -1.50
CA ARG A 118 -11.72 9.01 -0.72
C ARG A 118 -10.46 8.81 -1.54
N VAL A 119 -10.61 8.44 -2.82
CA VAL A 119 -9.48 8.30 -3.75
C VAL A 119 -8.86 9.67 -4.06
N THR A 120 -9.69 10.70 -4.26
CA THR A 120 -9.22 12.08 -4.47
C THR A 120 -8.45 12.59 -3.28
N GLY A 121 -9.00 12.42 -2.07
CA GLY A 121 -8.38 12.86 -0.83
C GLY A 121 -7.02 12.22 -0.62
N LEU A 122 -6.91 10.90 -0.84
CA LEU A 122 -5.62 10.20 -0.73
C LEU A 122 -4.60 10.72 -1.76
N LEU A 123 -5.01 10.87 -3.02
CA LEU A 123 -4.11 11.38 -4.06
C LEU A 123 -3.63 12.80 -3.76
N ALA A 124 -4.52 13.67 -3.29
CA ALA A 124 -4.17 15.04 -2.91
C ALA A 124 -3.16 15.04 -1.76
N LEU A 125 -3.40 14.23 -0.72
CA LEU A 125 -2.47 14.07 0.41
C LEU A 125 -1.07 13.64 -0.07
N MET A 126 -0.99 12.60 -0.90
CA MET A 126 0.29 12.09 -1.40
C MET A 126 1.04 13.13 -2.23
N VAL A 127 0.36 13.81 -3.16
CA VAL A 127 0.98 14.80 -4.04
C VAL A 127 1.44 16.03 -3.25
N LEU A 128 0.64 16.52 -2.28
CA LEU A 128 1.03 17.64 -1.41
C LEU A 128 2.21 17.29 -0.50
N THR A 129 2.30 16.03 -0.07
CA THR A 129 3.41 15.55 0.75
C THR A 129 4.69 15.43 -0.09
N GLU A 130 4.60 14.81 -1.27
CA GLU A 130 5.73 14.63 -2.19
C GLU A 130 6.27 15.96 -2.75
N ALA A 131 5.39 16.94 -3.01
CA ALA A 131 5.82 18.26 -3.51
C ALA A 131 6.76 18.99 -2.53
N ARG A 132 6.74 18.63 -1.24
CA ARG A 132 7.61 19.21 -0.23
C ARG A 132 8.96 18.52 -0.13
N THR A 133 9.14 17.33 -0.73
CA THR A 133 10.37 16.53 -0.62
C THR A 133 11.65 17.31 -0.95
N PRO A 134 11.74 18.11 -2.04
CA PRO A 134 12.97 18.85 -2.38
C PRO A 134 13.36 19.93 -1.36
N ALA A 135 12.42 20.41 -0.54
CA ALA A 135 12.66 21.42 0.48
C ALA A 135 13.05 20.82 1.84
N ARG A 136 13.08 19.48 1.96
CA ARG A 136 13.36 18.77 3.21
C ARG A 136 14.80 18.29 3.34
N THR A 137 15.56 18.30 2.25
CA THR A 137 17.01 18.13 2.27
C THR A 137 17.64 19.50 2.25
N GLY A 138 18.30 19.90 3.34
CA GLY A 138 19.15 21.08 3.39
C GLY A 138 20.34 20.96 2.42
N PRO A 139 21.09 22.05 2.19
CA PRO A 139 22.28 22.05 1.32
C PRO A 139 23.34 21.00 1.73
N ASP A 140 23.31 20.55 2.98
CA ASP A 140 24.23 19.56 3.56
C ASP A 140 23.63 18.14 3.68
N GLY A 141 22.40 17.91 3.18
CA GLY A 141 21.78 16.57 3.12
C GLY A 141 21.01 16.11 4.37
N GLU A 142 20.69 17.02 5.29
CA GLU A 142 19.79 16.80 6.45
C GLU A 142 18.32 17.08 6.14
#